data_AF-A0A2R6EXI9-F1
#
_entry.id   AF-A0A2R6EXI9-F1
#
_cell.length_a   1.000
_cell.length_b   1.000
_cell.length_c   1.000
_cell.angle_alpha   90.00
_cell.angle_beta   90.00
_cell.angle_gamma   90.00
#
_symmetry.space_group_name_H-M   'P 1'
#
loop_
_entity.id
_entity.type
_entity.pdbx_description
1 polymer ?
#
loop_
_entity_poly.entity_id
_entity_poly.type
_entity_poly.pdbx_seq_one_letter_code
_entity_poly.pdbx_strand_id
1 'polypeptide(L)' 'MEIGVISDVHGNTVALDAVFADMPAVDALACAGDVVGYNPWHAECVAAVRERSIPTVSGNHDRAVASETRFAFNSMAGAG' A
#
# COMPACT_ATOMS: atom_id res chain seq x y z
N MET A 1 17.55 13.74 -9.41
CA MET A 1 16.58 13.46 -8.35
C MET A 1 15.47 12.64 -8.95
N GLU A 2 15.53 11.33 -8.74
CA GLU A 2 14.54 10.36 -9.20
C GLU A 2 13.75 9.87 -7.98
N ILE A 3 12.42 9.90 -8.09
CA ILE A 3 11.51 9.50 -7.01
C ILE A 3 10.68 8.33 -7.51
N GLY A 4 10.79 7.19 -6.83
CA GLY A 4 9.90 6.06 -7.06
C GLY A 4 8.57 6.29 -6.35
N VAL A 5 7.47 6.07 -7.05
CA VAL A 5 6.11 6.19 -6.49
C VAL A 5 5.40 4.87 -6.67
N ILE A 6 4.87 4.34 -5.57
CA ILE A 6 4.01 3.14 -5.56
C ILE A 6 2.61 3.52 -5.08
N SER A 7 1.59 2.74 -5.43
CA SER A 7 0.19 2.99 -5.05
C SER A 7 -0.60 1.69 -5.11
N ASP A 8 -1.75 1.65 -4.44
CA ASP A 8 -2.77 0.60 -4.59
C ASP A 8 -2.20 -0.80 -4.39
N VAL A 9 -1.32 -0.94 -3.38
CA VAL A 9 -0.67 -2.21 -3.04
C VAL A 9 -1.71 -3.27 -2.66
N HIS A 10 -2.77 -2.85 -1.95
CA HIS A 10 -3.93 -3.66 -1.64
C HIS A 10 -3.57 -5.06 -1.10
N GLY A 11 -2.74 -5.10 -0.05
CA GLY A 11 -2.36 -6.33 0.63
C GLY A 11 -1.65 -7.37 -0.25
N ASN A 12 -1.08 -6.97 -1.39
CA ASN A 12 -0.41 -7.87 -2.33
C ASN A 12 1.11 -7.85 -2.12
N THR A 13 1.59 -8.59 -1.11
CA THR A 13 3.03 -8.64 -0.82
C THR A 13 3.84 -9.21 -1.98
N VAL A 14 3.28 -10.17 -2.73
CA VAL A 14 3.96 -10.79 -3.87
C VAL A 14 4.26 -9.76 -4.96
N ALA A 15 3.28 -8.91 -5.28
CA ALA A 15 3.47 -7.82 -6.24
C ALA A 15 4.40 -6.73 -5.69
N LEU A 16 4.24 -6.36 -4.41
CA LEU A 16 5.07 -5.34 -3.79
C LEU A 16 6.56 -5.72 -3.78
N ASP A 17 6.87 -6.96 -3.42
CA ASP A 17 8.25 -7.47 -3.40
C ASP A 17 8.83 -7.53 -4.81
N ALA A 18 8.03 -7.93 -5.82
CA ALA A 18 8.45 -7.91 -7.21
C ALA A 18 8.77 -6.47 -7.70
N VAL A 19 7.93 -5.49 -7.34
CA VAL A 19 8.18 -4.08 -7.65
C VAL A 19 9.48 -3.59 -7.00
N PHE A 20 9.70 -3.89 -5.72
CA PHE A 20 10.95 -3.48 -5.06
C PHE A 20 12.19 -4.17 -5.63
N ALA A 21 12.07 -5.40 -6.13
CA ALA A 21 13.17 -6.12 -6.75
C ALA A 21 13.52 -5.59 -8.15
N ASP A 22 12.52 -5.17 -8.93
CA ASP A 22 12.69 -4.68 -10.31
C ASP A 22 13.01 -3.17 -10.38
N MET A 23 12.62 -2.41 -9.36
CA MET A 23 12.81 -0.97 -9.33
C MET A 23 14.31 -0.60 -9.35
N PRO A 24 14.73 0.35 -10.20
CA PRO A 24 16.09 0.87 -10.17
C PRO A 24 16.36 1.65 -8.87
N ALA A 25 17.63 1.95 -8.59
CA ALA A 25 17.97 2.82 -7.48
C ALA A 25 17.34 4.21 -7.69
N VAL A 26 16.60 4.69 -6.68
CA VAL A 26 15.98 6.02 -6.65
C VAL A 26 16.45 6.79 -5.43
N ASP A 27 16.39 8.12 -5.51
CA ASP A 27 16.81 9.01 -4.41
C ASP A 27 15.79 9.01 -3.26
N ALA A 28 14.52 8.77 -3.56
CA ALA A 28 13.43 8.70 -2.60
C ALA A 28 12.29 7.78 -3.08
N LEU A 29 11.49 7.31 -2.12
CA LEU A 29 10.25 6.57 -2.36
C LEU A 29 9.07 7.32 -1.76
N ALA A 30 7.89 7.17 -2.36
CA ALA A 30 6.62 7.61 -1.79
C ALA A 30 5.51 6.61 -2.14
N CYS A 31 4.48 6.53 -1.28
CA CYS A 31 3.29 5.73 -1.52
C CYS A 31 2.04 6.62 -1.59
N ALA A 32 1.25 6.46 -2.65
CA ALA A 32 0.01 7.22 -2.86
C ALA A 32 -1.21 6.61 -2.11
N GLY A 33 -0.99 5.61 -1.26
CA GLY A 33 -2.00 5.01 -0.39
C GLY A 33 -2.57 3.70 -0.92
N ASP A 34 -3.66 3.28 -0.29
CA ASP A 34 -4.37 2.02 -0.54
C ASP A 34 -3.42 0.81 -0.38
N VAL A 35 -2.75 0.79 0.76
CA VAL A 35 -1.83 -0.29 1.17
C VAL A 35 -2.61 -1.55 1.53
N VAL A 36 -3.84 -1.39 2.05
CA VAL A 36 -4.72 -2.49 2.49
C VAL A 36 -5.96 -2.66 1.60
N GLY A 37 -6.73 -3.73 1.83
CA GLY A 37 -7.89 -4.12 1.03
C GLY A 37 -7.55 -5.16 -0.04
N TYR A 38 -8.56 -5.89 -0.51
CA TYR A 38 -8.48 -6.93 -1.56
C TYR A 38 -7.64 -8.18 -1.23
N ASN A 39 -6.30 -8.09 -1.15
CA ASN A 39 -5.44 -9.28 -1.04
C ASN A 39 -5.00 -9.53 0.42
N PRO A 40 -4.65 -10.77 0.80
CA PRO A 40 -4.65 -11.17 2.21
C PRO A 40 -3.48 -10.65 3.06
N TRP A 41 -2.39 -10.16 2.47
CA TRP A 41 -1.13 -9.85 3.18
C TRP A 41 -1.03 -8.38 3.63
N HIS A 42 -2.10 -7.89 4.26
CA HIS A 42 -2.20 -6.49 4.70
C HIS A 42 -1.09 -6.11 5.69
N ALA A 43 -0.85 -6.95 6.70
CA ALA A 43 0.11 -6.68 7.75
C ALA A 43 1.54 -6.63 7.19
N GLU A 44 1.86 -7.53 6.27
CA GLU A 44 3.14 -7.62 5.58
C GLU A 44 3.36 -6.38 4.69
N CYS A 45 2.36 -5.96 3.91
CA CYS A 45 2.46 -4.75 3.11
C CYS A 45 2.64 -3.49 3.96
N VAL A 46 1.87 -3.35 5.05
CA VAL A 46 2.02 -2.22 5.99
C VAL A 46 3.39 -2.24 6.67
N ALA A 47 3.87 -3.41 7.08
CA ALA A 47 5.22 -3.57 7.64
C ALA A 47 6.29 -3.17 6.64
N ALA A 48 6.20 -3.63 5.39
CA ALA A 48 7.17 -3.34 4.34
C ALA A 48 7.29 -1.84 4.04
N VAL A 49 6.15 -1.14 3.95
CA VAL A 49 6.08 0.33 3.79
C VAL A 49 6.69 1.04 4.99
N ARG A 50 6.36 0.59 6.21
CA ARG A 50 6.85 1.18 7.46
C ARG A 50 8.35 0.98 7.67
N GLU A 51 8.87 -0.22 7.46
CA GLU A 51 10.29 -0.57 7.63
C GLU A 51 11.18 0.22 6.68
N ARG A 52 10.72 0.47 5.45
CA ARG A 52 11.41 1.32 4.46
C ARG A 52 11.20 2.82 4.70
N SER A 53 10.45 3.19 5.73
CA SER A 53 10.12 4.59 6.05
C SER A 53 9.53 5.36 4.85
N ILE A 54 8.71 4.69 4.04
CA ILE A 54 8.13 5.28 2.83
C ILE A 54 7.03 6.27 3.26
N PRO A 55 7.17 7.58 2.96
CA PRO A 55 6.10 8.55 3.16
C PRO A 55 4.85 8.10 2.40
N THR A 56 3.74 7.96 3.11
CA THR A 56 2.51 7.37 2.58
C THR A 56 1.34 8.30 2.89
N VAL A 57 0.58 8.69 1.86
CA VAL A 57 -0.71 9.35 2.06
C VAL A 57 -1.80 8.32 2.30
N SER A 58 -2.83 8.67 3.08
CA SER A 58 -3.93 7.74 3.38
C SER A 58 -4.89 7.64 2.19
N GLY A 59 -4.94 6.47 1.57
CA GLY A 59 -5.93 6.12 0.55
C GLY A 59 -7.32 5.89 1.15
N ASN A 60 -8.32 5.66 0.29
CA ASN A 60 -9.69 5.40 0.78
C ASN A 60 -9.83 4.04 1.47
N HIS A 61 -9.12 3.00 1.04
CA HIS A 61 -9.12 1.71 1.74
C HIS A 61 -8.41 1.82 3.09
N ASP A 62 -7.26 2.50 3.13
CA ASP A 62 -6.55 2.76 4.39
C ASP A 62 -7.44 3.51 5.38
N ARG A 63 -8.11 4.56 4.90
CA ARG A 63 -9.04 5.36 5.71
C ARG A 63 -10.23 4.53 6.16
N ALA A 64 -10.81 3.69 5.30
CA ALA A 64 -11.95 2.84 5.68
C ALA A 64 -11.63 1.83 6.78
N VAL A 65 -10.36 1.42 6.89
CA VAL A 65 -9.88 0.54 7.96
C VAL A 65 -9.52 1.35 9.21
N ALA A 66 -8.87 2.51 9.04
CA ALA A 66 -8.40 3.35 10.14
C ALA A 66 -9.50 4.22 10.76
N SER A 67 -10.62 4.45 10.07
CA SER A 67 -11.77 5.23 10.54
C SER A 67 -13.09 4.47 10.33
N GLU A 68 -14.16 4.93 10.98
CA GLU A 68 -15.51 4.37 10.78
C GLU A 68 -16.17 4.84 9.45
N THR A 69 -15.39 5.38 8.51
CA THR A 69 -15.92 5.93 7.26
C THR A 69 -16.26 4.82 6.29
N ARG A 70 -17.55 4.60 6.05
CA ARG A 70 -18.05 3.62 5.09
C ARG A 70 -18.00 4.17 3.67
N PHE A 71 -17.05 3.68 2.88
CA PHE A 71 -17.10 3.79 1.42
C PHE A 71 -17.88 2.61 0.85
N ALA A 72 -18.62 2.85 -0.24
CA ALA A 72 -19.35 1.79 -0.94
C ALA A 72 -18.36 0.98 -1.80
N PHE A 73 -17.70 0.00 -1.17
CA PHE A 73 -16.84 -0.93 -1.88
C PHE A 73 -17.57 -2.20 -2.30
N ASN A 74 -17.00 -2.93 -3.27
CA ASN A 74 -17.44 -4.29 -3.55
C ASN A 74 -17.08 -5.24 -2.39
N SER A 75 -17.65 -6.44 -2.39
CA SER A 75 -17.45 -7.41 -1.29
C SER A 75 -16.00 -7.90 -1.14
N MET A 76 -15.15 -7.75 -2.17
CA MET A 76 -13.75 -8.20 -2.14
C MET A 76 -12.82 -7.15 -1.53
N ALA A 77 -13.22 -5.89 -1.50
CA ALA A 77 -12.38 -4.74 -1.13
C ALA A 77 -12.00 -4.65 0.35
N GLY A 78 -12.61 -5.47 1.22
CA GLY A 78 -12.34 -5.45 2.65
C GLY A 78 -10.91 -5.85 2.95
N ALA A 79 -10.29 -5.14 3.90
CA ALA A 79 -9.15 -5.71 4.61
C ALA A 79 -9.71 -6.64 5.69
N GLY A 80 -9.39 -7.93 5.57
CA GLY A 80 -9.81 -8.97 6.52
C GLY A 80 -9.20 -8.77 7.91
#